data_AF-A0A5A5RGE4-F1
#
_entry.id   AF-A0A5A5RGE4-F1
#
_cell.length_a   1.000
_cell.length_b   1.000
_cell.length_c   1.000
_cell.angle_alpha   90.00
_cell.angle_beta   90.00
_cell.angle_gamma   90.00
#
_symmetry.space_group_name_H-M   'P 1'
#
loop_
_entity.id
_entity.type
_entity.pdbx_description
1 polymer ?
#
loop_
_entity_poly.entity_id
_entity_poly.type
_entity_poly.pdbx_seq_one_letter_code
_entity_poly.pdbx_strand_id
1 'polypeptide(L)' 'MPNSAWFSLIGSIDKDQDSFFLIGTNKQFIAPKTGRLYCFANDVIIAYGNNRDSIQLTVTSLT' A
#
# COMPACT_ATOMS: atom_id res chain seq x y z
N MET A 1 0.72 8.57 -2.47
CA MET A 1 2.18 8.64 -2.66
C MET A 1 2.47 9.42 -3.94
N PRO A 2 2.97 10.67 -3.85
CA PRO A 2 3.03 11.62 -4.97
C PRO A 2 3.76 11.14 -6.23
N ASN A 3 4.79 10.28 -6.08
CA ASN A 3 5.63 9.81 -7.18
C ASN A 3 5.25 8.40 -7.70
N SER A 4 4.12 7.85 -7.26
CA SER A 4 3.61 6.57 -7.76
C SER A 4 2.41 6.81 -8.67
N ALA A 5 2.21 5.93 -9.66
CA ALA A 5 1.04 6.00 -10.54
C ALA A 5 -0.26 5.94 -9.72
N TRP A 6 -1.30 6.63 -10.21
CA TRP A 6 -2.63 6.56 -9.61
C TRP A 6 -3.14 5.13 -9.56
N PHE A 7 -3.92 4.82 -8.52
CA PHE A 7 -4.51 3.51 -8.25
C PHE A 7 -3.50 2.37 -8.00
N SER A 8 -2.19 2.65 -7.96
CA SER A 8 -1.19 1.68 -7.52
C SER A 8 -1.47 1.19 -6.09
N LEU A 9 -1.20 -0.07 -5.80
CA LEU A 9 -1.28 -0.58 -4.44
C LEU A 9 -0.09 -0.06 -3.61
N ILE A 10 -0.38 0.62 -2.52
CA ILE A 10 0.59 1.18 -1.57
C ILE A 10 0.49 0.45 -0.24
N GLY A 11 1.63 0.17 0.38
CA GLY A 11 1.75 -0.35 1.73
C GLY A 11 2.23 0.71 2.72
N SER A 12 1.89 0.53 3.99
CA SER A 12 2.41 1.32 5.12
C SER A 12 2.39 0.49 6.40
N ILE A 13 3.24 0.84 7.36
CA ILE A 13 3.26 0.29 8.72
C ILE A 13 2.60 1.28 9.67
N ASP A 14 1.52 0.86 10.32
CA ASP A 14 0.73 1.67 11.27
C ASP A 14 0.21 3.00 10.68
N LYS A 15 -0.05 3.03 9.37
CA LYS A 15 -0.49 4.23 8.63
C LYS A 15 0.50 5.40 8.71
N ASP A 16 1.76 5.13 9.04
CA ASP A 16 2.83 6.12 9.06
C ASP A 16 3.22 6.50 7.63
N GLN A 17 3.16 7.79 7.30
CA GLN A 17 3.47 8.28 5.96
C GLN A 17 4.93 8.05 5.57
N ASP A 18 5.84 8.09 6.55
CA ASP A 18 7.27 7.86 6.31
C ASP A 18 7.57 6.38 5.98
N SER A 19 6.62 5.49 6.27
CA SER A 19 6.69 4.06 5.94
C SER A 19 6.03 3.71 4.62
N PHE A 20 5.56 4.68 3.83
CA PHE A 20 4.86 4.40 2.57
C PHE A 20 5.80 3.74 1.55
N PHE A 21 5.33 2.65 0.94
CA PHE A 21 6.06 1.97 -0.13
C PHE A 21 5.13 1.48 -1.24
N LEU A 22 5.60 1.53 -2.49
CA LEU A 22 4.92 0.93 -3.62
C LEU A 22 4.98 -0.60 -3.51
N ILE A 23 3.81 -1.25 -3.43
CA ILE A 23 3.70 -2.71 -3.59
C ILE A 23 3.66 -3.06 -5.08
N GLY A 24 2.90 -2.32 -5.88
CA GLY A 24 2.75 -2.62 -7.31
C GLY A 24 2.11 -4.00 -7.53
N THR A 25 2.70 -4.81 -8.42
CA THR A 25 2.24 -6.20 -8.68
C THR A 25 2.86 -7.22 -7.74
N ASN A 26 4.10 -6.99 -7.27
CA ASN A 26 4.82 -7.85 -6.34
C ASN A 26 5.95 -7.03 -5.67
N LYS A 27 6.22 -7.30 -4.39
CA LYS A 27 7.27 -6.64 -3.63
C LYS A 27 7.80 -7.53 -2.51
N GLN A 28 9.13 -7.64 -2.40
CA GLN A 28 9.78 -8.00 -1.14
C GLN A 28 10.08 -6.71 -0.36
N PHE A 29 9.80 -6.72 0.93
CA PHE A 29 9.87 -5.55 1.79
C PHE A 29 10.34 -5.96 3.19
N ILE A 30 11.29 -5.20 3.73
CA ILE A 30 11.72 -5.30 5.13
C ILE A 30 11.04 -4.15 5.88
N ALA A 31 10.23 -4.49 6.88
CA ALA A 31 9.56 -3.48 7.68
C ALA A 31 10.58 -2.67 8.51
N PRO A 32 10.55 -1.32 8.46
CA PRO A 32 11.48 -0.49 9.22
C PRO A 32 11.18 -0.49 10.73
N LYS A 33 9.99 -0.99 11.12
CA LYS A 33 9.50 -1.09 12.50
C LYS A 33 8.45 -2.20 12.61
N THR A 34 8.24 -2.71 13.82
CA THR A 34 7.11 -3.59 14.14
C THR A 34 5.80 -2.82 14.07
N GLY A 35 4.76 -3.41 13.46
CA GLY A 35 3.44 -2.80 13.36
C GLY A 35 2.51 -3.54 12.41
N ARG A 36 1.32 -2.97 12.17
CA ARG A 36 0.33 -3.52 11.24
C ARG A 36 0.59 -3.02 9.82
N LEU A 37 0.60 -3.95 8.86
CA LEU A 37 0.57 -3.62 7.44
C LEU A 37 -0.83 -3.12 7.04
N TYR A 38 -0.88 -1.92 6.47
CA TYR A 38 -2.05 -1.36 5.79
C TYR A 38 -1.78 -1.26 4.30
N CYS A 39 -2.76 -1.66 3.49
CA CYS A 39 -2.72 -1.57 2.04
C CYS A 39 -3.87 -0.72 1.52
N PHE A 40 -3.60 0.15 0.54
CA PHE A 40 -4.58 1.07 -0.03
C PHE A 40 -4.25 1.41 -1.49
N ALA A 41 -5.27 1.72 -2.29
CA ALA A 41 -5.09 2.24 -3.64
C ALA A 41 -4.52 3.66 -3.59
N ASN A 42 -3.60 4.04 -4.49
CA ASN A 42 -2.99 5.36 -4.54
C ASN A 42 -3.93 6.39 -5.22
N ASP A 43 -4.93 6.87 -4.50
CA ASP A 43 -5.88 7.86 -5.02
C ASP A 43 -5.90 9.11 -4.13
N VAL A 44 -6.46 10.21 -4.63
CA VAL A 44 -6.64 11.43 -3.86
C VAL A 44 -7.76 11.25 -2.85
N ILE A 45 -7.57 11.78 -1.64
CA ILE A 45 -8.45 11.52 -0.49
C ILE A 45 -9.94 11.81 -0.74
N ILE A 46 -10.23 12.79 -1.60
CA ILE A 46 -11.61 13.21 -1.93
C ILE A 46 -12.25 12.39 -3.06
N ALA A 47 -11.50 11.52 -3.76
CA ALA A 47 -12.00 10.80 -4.94
C ALA A 47 -12.39 9.35 -4.64
N TYR A 48 -11.96 8.74 -3.53
CA TYR A 48 -12.19 7.31 -3.25
C TYR A 48 -13.64 6.83 -3.37
N GLY A 49 -14.64 7.71 -3.18
CA GLY A 49 -16.06 7.35 -3.27
C GLY A 49 -16.51 6.85 -4.66
N ASN A 50 -15.76 7.18 -5.72
CA ASN A 50 -16.04 6.71 -7.08
C ASN A 50 -15.21 5.48 -7.50
N ASN A 51 -14.28 5.01 -6.66
CA ASN A 51 -13.55 3.78 -6.93
C ASN A 51 -14.49 2.57 -6.89
N ARG A 52 -14.15 1.57 -7.72
CA ARG A 52 -14.91 0.33 -7.89
C ARG A 52 -13.95 -0.86 -7.90
N ASP A 53 -14.53 -2.04 -7.67
CA ASP A 53 -13.83 -3.32 -7.57
C ASP A 53 -12.81 -3.40 -6.43
N SER A 54 -12.07 -4.51 -6.41
CA SER A 54 -11.07 -4.83 -5.39
C SER A 54 -9.98 -5.70 -6.00
N ILE A 55 -8.86 -5.80 -5.28
CA ILE A 55 -7.77 -6.71 -5.62
C ILE A 55 -7.58 -7.72 -4.49
N GLN A 56 -7.06 -8.89 -4.85
CA GLN A 56 -6.61 -9.87 -3.87
C GLN A 56 -5.10 -9.74 -3.68
N LEU A 57 -4.66 -9.61 -2.43
CA LEU A 57 -3.25 -9.57 -2.05
C LEU A 57 -2.92 -10.79 -1.19
N THR A 58 -1.86 -11.51 -1.56
CA THR A 58 -1.27 -12.57 -0.74
C THR A 58 -0.02 -12.03 -0.06
N VAL A 59 0.11 -12.27 1.25
CA VAL A 59 1.28 -11.88 2.03
C VAL A 59 1.91 -13.13 2.62
N THR A 60 3.20 -13.30 2.37
CA THR A 60 3.99 -14.43 2.88
C THR A 60 5.15 -13.87 3.69
N SER A 61 5.32 -14.34 4.92
CA SER A 61 6.52 -14.02 5.68
C SER A 61 7.71 -14.75 5.07
N LEU A 62 8.76 -14.00 4.72
CA LEU A 62 10.01 -14.57 4.26
C LEU A 62 10.88 -14.88 5.49
N THR A 63 11.40 -16.09 5.55
CA THR A 63 12.37 -16.56 6.54
C THR A 63 13.79 -16.34 6.07
#